data_AF-A0A4R9WUY2-F1
#
_entry.id   AF-A0A4R9WUY2-F1
#
_cell.length_a   1.000
_cell.length_b   1.000
_cell.length_c   1.000
_cell.angle_alpha   90.00
_cell.angle_beta   90.00
_cell.angle_gamma   90.00
#
_symmetry.space_group_name_H-M   'P 1'
#
loop_
_entity.id
_entity.type
_entity.pdbx_description
1 polymer ?
#
loop_
_entity_poly.entity_id
_entity_poly.type
_entity_poly.pdbx_seq_one_letter_code
_entity_poly.pdbx_strand_id
1 'polypeptide(L)'
;LQPLIGLVAMKTGRPAALAYTRNESMMSTTKRHPAEMKATIGADAEGRVIGMIFEGDFNTGAYASWGPTVANRVPVHASGPYLTPNYRAEGRAIHTNGPIAGA
;
A
#
# COMPACT_ATOMS: atom_id res chain seq x y z
N LEU A 1 2.51 -15.80 9.33
CA LEU A 1 3.19 -17.12 9.42
C LEU A 1 3.62 -17.45 10.83
N GLN A 2 4.41 -16.58 11.48
CA GLN A 2 4.93 -16.80 12.84
C GLN A 2 3.86 -17.21 13.88
N PRO A 3 2.65 -16.61 13.92
CA PRO A 3 1.63 -17.03 14.88
C PRO A 3 1.16 -18.49 14.68
N LEU A 4 1.07 -18.96 13.43
CA LEU A 4 0.60 -20.33 13.13
C LEU A 4 1.61 -21.37 13.62
N ILE A 5 2.90 -21.19 13.31
CA ILE A 5 3.96 -22.09 13.77
C ILE A 5 4.11 -22.04 15.30
N GLY A 6 3.90 -20.88 15.92
CA GLY A 6 3.90 -20.72 17.38
C GLY A 6 2.82 -21.56 18.05
N LEU A 7 1.60 -21.55 17.52
CA LEU A 7 0.50 -22.38 18.03
C LEU A 7 0.80 -23.88 17.94
N VAL A 8 1.40 -24.35 16.83
CA VAL A 8 1.78 -25.77 16.68
C VAL A 8 2.85 -26.16 17.70
N ALA A 9 3.90 -25.34 17.86
CA ALA A 9 4.95 -25.59 18.82
C ALA A 9 4.41 -25.64 20.26
N MET A 10 3.55 -24.69 20.63
CA MET A 10 2.90 -24.66 21.96
C MET A 10 2.01 -25.87 22.19
N LYS A 11 1.23 -26.28 21.19
CA LYS A 11 0.28 -27.40 21.32
C LYS A 11 0.99 -28.76 21.42
N THR A 12 2.11 -28.92 20.72
CA THR A 12 2.80 -30.21 20.58
C THR A 12 4.01 -30.36 21.50
N GLY A 13 4.54 -29.25 22.04
CA GLY A 13 5.79 -29.24 22.81
C GLY A 13 7.03 -29.56 21.96
N ARG A 14 6.93 -29.48 20.63
CA ARG A 14 7.99 -29.88 19.69
C ARG A 14 8.35 -28.73 18.75
N PRO A 15 9.59 -28.69 18.22
CA PRO A 15 9.94 -27.76 17.15
C PRO A 15 9.01 -27.92 15.93
N ALA A 16 8.61 -26.80 15.33
CA ALA A 16 7.73 -26.76 14.17
C ALA A 16 8.33 -25.87 13.06
N ALA A 17 8.14 -26.27 11.81
CA ALA A 17 8.56 -25.52 10.63
C ALA A 17 7.42 -25.49 9.60
N LEU A 18 7.34 -24.39 8.85
CA LEU A 18 6.38 -24.21 7.75
C LEU A 18 7.12 -23.54 6.60
N ALA A 19 7.11 -24.18 5.45
CA ALA A 19 7.60 -23.61 4.19
C ALA A 19 6.48 -23.70 3.17
N TYR A 20 6.04 -22.55 2.66
CA TYR A 20 5.06 -22.51 1.59
C TYR A 20 5.67 -22.95 0.27
N THR A 21 4.88 -23.70 -0.49
CA THR A 21 5.07 -23.81 -1.93
C THR A 21 4.96 -22.43 -2.59
N ARG A 22 5.43 -22.32 -3.83
CA ARG A 22 5.33 -21.06 -4.59
C ARG A 22 3.88 -20.59 -4.70
N ASN A 23 2.95 -21.51 -4.99
CA ASN A 23 1.54 -21.18 -5.15
C ASN A 23 0.91 -20.69 -3.84
N GLU A 24 1.15 -21.37 -2.72
CA GLU A 24 0.65 -20.94 -1.41
C GLU A 24 1.19 -19.57 -1.02
N SER A 25 2.48 -19.31 -1.28
CA SER A 25 3.09 -18.00 -1.03
C SER A 25 2.41 -16.90 -1.85
N MET A 26 2.20 -17.14 -3.15
CA MET A 26 1.52 -16.17 -4.02
C MET A 26 0.07 -15.92 -3.60
N MET A 27 -0.66 -16.94 -3.14
CA MET A 27 -2.06 -16.80 -2.77
C MET A 27 -2.27 -16.15 -1.38
N SER A 28 -1.40 -16.44 -0.42
CA SER A 28 -1.67 -16.15 1.00
C SER A 28 -0.95 -14.91 1.56
N THR A 29 0.10 -14.43 0.88
CA THR A 29 0.90 -13.29 1.36
C THR A 29 0.35 -11.96 0.85
N THR A 30 0.77 -10.87 1.49
CA THR A 30 0.46 -9.52 1.06
C THR A 30 0.94 -9.26 -0.38
N LYS A 31 0.26 -8.33 -1.05
CA LYS A 31 0.63 -7.84 -2.40
C LYS A 31 0.80 -6.33 -2.38
N ARG A 32 1.47 -5.78 -3.40
CA ARG A 32 1.48 -4.32 -3.62
C ARG A 32 0.04 -3.84 -3.84
N HIS A 33 -0.32 -2.70 -3.25
CA HIS A 33 -1.61 -2.06 -3.45
C HIS A 33 -1.85 -1.76 -4.94
N PRO A 34 -2.88 -2.36 -5.57
CA PRO A 34 -3.42 -1.83 -6.82
C PRO A 34 -3.93 -0.41 -6.56
N ALA A 35 -3.56 0.51 -7.43
CA ALA A 35 -3.88 1.92 -7.25
C ALA A 35 -4.42 2.54 -8.54
N GLU A 36 -5.46 3.34 -8.40
CA GLU A 36 -5.90 4.30 -9.40
C GLU A 36 -5.58 5.69 -8.90
N MET A 37 -4.87 6.47 -9.72
CA MET A 37 -4.35 7.77 -9.30
C MET A 37 -4.61 8.79 -10.40
N LYS A 38 -5.01 9.99 -9.98
CA LYS A 38 -5.22 11.14 -10.85
C LYS A 38 -4.44 12.33 -10.30
N ALA A 39 -3.75 13.02 -11.19
CA ALA A 39 -3.05 14.24 -10.88
C ALA A 39 -3.40 15.33 -11.89
N THR A 40 -3.50 16.57 -11.42
CA THR A 40 -3.57 17.76 -12.25
C THR A 40 -2.47 18.71 -11.79
N ILE A 41 -1.61 19.12 -12.72
CA ILE A 41 -0.44 19.95 -12.45
C ILE A 41 -0.57 21.24 -13.24
N GLY A 42 -0.36 22.38 -12.59
CA GLY A 42 -0.26 23.69 -13.22
C GLY A 42 1.19 24.12 -13.38
N ALA A 43 1.51 24.75 -14.51
CA ALA A 43 2.80 25.38 -14.76
C ALA A 43 2.62 26.84 -15.22
N ASP A 44 3.60 27.69 -14.92
CA ASP A 44 3.67 29.06 -15.43
C ASP A 44 4.22 29.13 -16.87
N ALA A 45 4.32 30.33 -17.43
CA ALA A 45 4.81 30.56 -18.79
C ALA A 45 6.29 30.18 -18.96
N GLU A 46 7.05 30.17 -17.87
CA GLU A 46 8.44 29.76 -17.78
C GLU A 46 8.62 28.25 -17.56
N GLY A 47 7.52 27.51 -17.44
CA GLY A 47 7.50 26.05 -17.28
C GLY A 47 7.73 25.55 -15.86
N ARG A 48 7.64 26.41 -14.83
CA ARG A 48 7.78 26.01 -13.43
C ARG A 48 6.46 25.51 -12.87
N VAL A 49 6.50 24.45 -12.06
CA VAL A 49 5.31 23.94 -11.36
C VAL A 49 4.83 24.97 -10.35
N ILE A 50 3.57 25.39 -10.49
CA ILE A 50 2.93 26.33 -9.56
C ILE A 50 1.93 25.65 -8.63
N GLY A 51 1.49 24.44 -8.95
CA GLY A 51 0.64 23.66 -8.05
C GLY A 51 0.24 22.30 -8.58
N MET A 52 -0.27 21.47 -7.69
CA MET A 52 -0.74 20.12 -7.99
C MET A 52 -1.94 19.74 -7.11
N ILE A 53 -2.92 19.11 -7.74
CA ILE A 53 -4.01 18.39 -7.09
C ILE A 53 -3.81 16.90 -7.39
N PHE A 54 -3.75 16.09 -6.33
CA PHE A 54 -3.58 14.63 -6.41
C PHE A 54 -4.71 13.91 -5.66
N GLU A 55 -5.23 12.85 -6.28
CA GLU A 55 -6.21 11.94 -5.70
C GLU A 55 -5.76 10.51 -6.00
N GLY A 56 -5.75 9.65 -4.98
CA GLY A 56 -5.34 8.25 -5.11
C GLY A 56 -6.24 7.28 -4.36
N ASP A 57 -6.72 6.27 -5.07
CA ASP A 57 -7.47 5.14 -4.52
C ASP A 57 -6.58 3.91 -4.44
N PHE A 58 -6.43 3.36 -3.24
CA PHE A 58 -5.56 2.22 -2.98
C PHE A 58 -6.39 1.04 -2.48
N ASN A 59 -6.49 -0.02 -3.29
CA ASN A 59 -7.12 -1.25 -2.87
C ASN A 59 -6.23 -1.96 -1.84
N THR A 60 -6.70 -2.06 -0.58
CA THR A 60 -5.95 -2.71 0.50
C THR A 60 -6.35 -4.17 0.76
N GLY A 61 -7.31 -4.68 -0.01
CA GLY A 61 -7.90 -5.99 0.20
C GLY A 61 -8.80 -6.05 1.43
N ALA A 62 -9.01 -7.26 1.94
CA ALA A 62 -10.00 -7.52 2.99
C ALA A 62 -9.68 -6.94 4.37
N TYR A 63 -8.44 -6.54 4.63
CA TYR A 63 -7.99 -6.07 5.94
C TYR A 63 -7.10 -4.83 5.83
N ALA A 64 -7.03 -4.06 6.92
CA ALA A 64 -6.31 -2.78 6.95
C ALA A 64 -4.83 -2.95 6.58
N SER A 65 -4.12 -3.91 7.20
CA SER A 65 -2.70 -4.15 6.93
C SER A 65 -1.92 -2.82 6.90
N TRP A 66 -1.16 -2.55 5.84
CA TRP A 66 -0.46 -1.27 5.60
C TRP A 66 -1.27 -0.26 4.77
N GLY A 67 -2.55 -0.52 4.49
CA GLY A 67 -3.44 0.35 3.72
C GLY A 67 -3.43 1.81 4.14
N PRO A 68 -3.72 2.15 5.42
CA PRO A 68 -3.70 3.54 5.89
C PRO A 68 -2.35 4.22 5.69
N THR A 69 -1.26 3.49 5.95
CA THR A 69 0.10 4.02 5.80
C THR A 69 0.46 4.29 4.34
N VAL A 70 0.10 3.37 3.42
CA VAL A 70 0.37 3.54 1.99
C VAL A 70 -0.49 4.68 1.42
N ALA A 71 -1.77 4.72 1.76
CA ALA A 71 -2.69 5.78 1.31
C ALA A 71 -2.29 7.17 1.82
N ASN A 72 -1.55 7.27 2.92
CA ASN A 72 -0.97 8.52 3.39
C ASN A 72 0.40 8.83 2.73
N ARG A 73 1.26 7.82 2.60
CA ARG A 73 2.64 8.02 2.15
C ARG A 73 2.76 8.32 0.66
N VAL A 74 1.88 7.77 -0.18
CA VAL A 74 1.89 8.07 -1.62
C VAL A 74 1.60 9.56 -1.88
N PRO A 75 0.54 10.17 -1.33
CA PRO A 75 0.32 11.62 -1.37
C PRO A 75 1.53 12.46 -0.93
N VAL A 76 2.30 12.05 0.08
CA VAL A 76 3.49 12.81 0.51
C VAL A 76 4.57 12.89 -0.57
N HIS A 77 4.66 11.87 -1.43
CA HIS A 77 5.71 11.78 -2.46
C HIS A 77 5.18 12.07 -3.89
N ALA A 78 3.88 12.32 -4.06
CA ALA A 78 3.27 12.41 -5.38
C ALA A 78 3.70 13.65 -6.19
N SER A 79 4.15 14.72 -5.53
CA SER A 79 4.78 15.87 -6.20
C SER A 79 6.15 15.55 -6.83
N GLY A 80 6.73 14.39 -6.53
CA GLY A 80 8.08 14.05 -6.94
C GLY A 80 9.12 15.02 -6.34
N PRO A 81 10.26 15.22 -7.01
CA PRO A 81 11.36 16.04 -6.50
C PRO A 81 11.19 17.55 -6.78
N TYR A 82 9.98 18.03 -7.09
CA TYR A 82 9.75 19.41 -7.54
C TYR A 82 9.18 20.30 -6.45
N LEU A 83 9.66 21.55 -6.38
CA LEU A 83 9.01 22.60 -5.58
C LEU A 83 7.59 22.81 -6.10
N THR A 84 6.60 22.52 -5.26
CA THR A 84 5.18 22.60 -5.61
C THR A 84 4.48 23.49 -4.57
N PRO A 85 4.43 24.82 -4.78
CA PRO A 85 4.03 25.75 -3.73
C PRO A 85 2.55 25.64 -3.32
N ASN A 86 1.68 25.22 -4.25
CA ASN A 86 0.26 25.00 -3.98
C ASN A 86 -0.07 23.50 -4.12
N TYR A 87 -0.20 22.79 -3.00
CA TYR A 87 -0.32 21.33 -3.00
C TYR A 87 -1.55 20.83 -2.25
N ARG A 88 -2.41 20.08 -2.94
CA ARG A 88 -3.50 19.31 -2.32
C ARG A 88 -3.38 17.85 -2.75
N ALA A 89 -3.24 16.95 -1.79
CA ALA A 89 -3.12 15.53 -2.09
C ALA A 89 -3.96 14.70 -1.12
N GLU A 90 -4.86 13.90 -1.67
CA GLU A 90 -5.78 13.05 -0.93
C GLU A 90 -5.58 11.59 -1.33
N GLY A 91 -5.72 10.69 -0.35
CA GLY A 91 -5.57 9.26 -0.55
C GLY A 91 -6.63 8.49 0.22
N ARG A 92 -7.20 7.45 -0.40
CA ARG A 92 -8.19 6.57 0.20
C ARG A 92 -7.68 5.13 0.24
N ALA A 93 -7.70 4.52 1.42
CA ALA A 93 -7.49 3.09 1.58
C ALA A 93 -8.84 2.37 1.48
N ILE A 94 -9.03 1.58 0.43
CA ILE A 94 -10.32 0.95 0.11
C ILE A 94 -10.27 -0.53 0.48
N HIS A 95 -11.20 -0.97 1.31
CA HIS A 95 -11.42 -2.38 1.58
C HIS A 95 -12.16 -3.06 0.43
N THR A 96 -11.68 -4.24 0.04
CA THR A 96 -12.31 -5.08 -0.98
C THR A 96 -12.27 -6.54 -0.56
N ASN A 97 -12.93 -7.44 -1.30
CA ASN A 97 -12.83 -8.88 -1.06
C ASN A 97 -11.60 -9.53 -1.74
N GLY A 98 -10.68 -8.73 -2.26
CA GLY A 98 -9.44 -9.19 -2.87
C GLY A 98 -8.34 -9.56 -1.87
N PRO A 99 -7.19 -10.07 -2.37
CA PRO A 99 -6.03 -10.36 -1.54
C PRO A 99 -5.58 -9.15 -0.73
N ILE A 100 -5.10 -9.38 0.49
CA ILE A 100 -4.59 -8.34 1.37
C ILE A 100 -3.39 -7.66 0.71
N ALA A 101 -3.40 -6.33 0.66
CA ALA A 101 -2.23 -5.57 0.24
C ALA A 101 -1.37 -5.16 1.45
N GLY A 102 -0.08 -5.00 1.26
CA GLY A 102 0.85 -4.72 2.34
C GLY A 102 2.27 -4.44 1.87
N ALA A 103 3.16 -4.33 2.84
CA ALA A 103 4.61 -4.25 2.67
C ALA A 103 5.26 -5.55 3.16
#